data_AF-A0ABD0ZH60-F1
#
_entry.id   AF-A0ABD0ZH60-F1
#
_cell.length_a   1.000
_cell.length_b   1.000
_cell.length_c   1.000
_cell.angle_alpha   90.00
_cell.angle_beta   90.00
_cell.angle_gamma   90.00
#
_symmetry.space_group_name_H-M   'P 1'
#
loop_
_entity.id
_entity.type
_entity.pdbx_description
1 polymer ?
#
loop_
_entity_poly.entity_id
_entity_poly.type
_entity_poly.pdbx_seq_one_letter_code
_entity_poly.pdbx_strand_id
1 'polypeptide(L)'
;MNTESFGVSSLLSLSGDVFSVISCFLSPSDICNLILCSKSLCALVDSEKTWLVQCEEVKVLPLVEIIQWRVGISSYKVLCRFLVQVVKPLVGIWVHQNPELGNVVYVMPGFLSVVGCRIISQAVGPSWIQEGQVMWSPVFEIICGFDGSTGFFLHGRDKEGSCLYPGFVLGIEKTCNVLLLEVEPRRENSFCDDIEIEKTYSRKVYKRQGKNKGAVPFWKLA
;
A
#
# COMPACT_ATOMS: atom_id res chain seq x y z
N MET A 1 9.54 -60.83 3.79
CA MET A 1 9.76 -59.52 4.42
C MET A 1 8.96 -58.50 3.62
N ASN A 2 7.83 -58.03 4.17
CA ASN A 2 7.02 -57.00 3.53
C ASN A 2 7.78 -55.67 3.64
N THR A 3 8.25 -55.15 2.52
CA THR A 3 8.63 -53.74 2.43
C THR A 3 7.35 -52.92 2.47
N GLU A 4 6.96 -52.48 3.67
CA GLU A 4 6.01 -51.39 3.83
C GLU A 4 6.60 -50.17 3.12
N SER A 5 6.11 -49.87 1.92
CA SER A 5 6.35 -48.57 1.31
C SER A 5 5.61 -47.56 2.17
N PHE A 6 6.32 -46.86 3.05
CA PHE A 6 5.79 -45.65 3.69
C PHE A 6 5.26 -44.77 2.56
N GLY A 7 3.93 -44.65 2.50
CA GLY A 7 3.25 -43.92 1.44
C GLY A 7 3.63 -42.44 1.55
N VAL A 8 4.61 -42.03 0.75
CA VAL A 8 5.01 -40.63 0.64
C VAL A 8 3.85 -39.91 -0.03
N SER A 9 2.95 -39.32 0.76
CA SER A 9 1.90 -38.45 0.26
C SER A 9 2.55 -37.23 -0.38
N SER A 10 2.51 -37.18 -1.71
CA SER A 10 2.99 -36.04 -2.48
C SER A 10 2.11 -34.82 -2.15
N LEU A 11 2.69 -33.63 -2.04
CA LEU A 11 1.94 -32.39 -1.85
C LEU A 11 0.87 -32.18 -2.94
N LEU A 12 1.10 -32.70 -4.15
CA LEU A 12 0.15 -32.68 -5.27
C LEU A 12 -1.08 -33.58 -5.07
N SER A 13 -1.04 -34.49 -4.10
CA SER A 13 -2.16 -35.38 -3.76
C SER A 13 -3.11 -34.77 -2.71
N LEU A 14 -2.74 -33.62 -2.12
CA LEU A 14 -3.58 -32.91 -1.17
C LEU A 14 -4.80 -32.30 -1.88
N SER A 15 -5.95 -32.32 -1.20
CA SER A 15 -7.09 -31.53 -1.65
C SER A 15 -6.81 -30.03 -1.45
N GLY A 16 -7.45 -29.19 -2.27
CA GLY A 16 -7.31 -27.74 -2.15
C GLY A 16 -7.71 -27.20 -0.77
N ASP A 17 -8.65 -27.85 -0.07
CA ASP A 17 -9.05 -27.45 1.28
C ASP A 17 -7.95 -27.72 2.30
N VAL A 18 -7.28 -28.88 2.23
CA VAL A 18 -6.14 -29.19 3.10
C VAL A 18 -4.97 -28.26 2.80
N PHE A 19 -4.70 -27.99 1.52
CA PHE A 19 -3.66 -27.03 1.15
C PHE A 19 -3.98 -25.62 1.66
N SER A 20 -5.24 -25.19 1.60
CA SER A 20 -5.65 -23.88 2.13
C SER A 20 -5.32 -23.74 3.61
N VAL A 21 -5.54 -24.78 4.42
CA VAL A 21 -5.14 -24.79 5.85
C VAL A 21 -3.63 -24.72 6.02
N ILE A 22 -2.87 -25.47 5.21
CA ILE A 22 -1.39 -25.43 5.24
C ILE A 22 -0.88 -24.04 4.84
N SER A 23 -1.55 -23.37 3.90
CA SER A 23 -1.16 -22.05 3.41
C SER A 23 -1.14 -21.01 4.52
N CYS A 24 -1.93 -21.15 5.60
CA CYS A 24 -1.88 -20.24 6.75
C CYS A 24 -0.49 -20.13 7.39
N PHE A 25 0.36 -21.15 7.22
CA PHE A 25 1.70 -21.21 7.78
C PHE A 25 2.78 -20.72 6.81
N LEU A 26 2.38 -20.28 5.61
CA LEU A 26 3.26 -19.80 4.56
C LEU A 26 3.06 -18.30 4.37
N SER A 27 4.15 -17.58 4.08
CA SER A 27 4.02 -16.19 3.67
C SER A 27 3.45 -16.11 2.24
N PRO A 28 2.81 -14.99 1.86
CA PRO A 28 2.40 -14.76 0.47
C PRO A 28 3.56 -14.91 -0.53
N SER A 29 4.80 -14.60 -0.12
CA SER A 29 6.00 -14.82 -0.92
C SER A 29 6.31 -16.31 -1.12
N ASP A 30 6.16 -17.14 -0.10
CA ASP A 30 6.35 -18.59 -0.21
C ASP A 30 5.29 -19.20 -1.14
N ILE A 31 4.05 -18.74 -1.05
CA ILE A 31 2.97 -19.14 -1.96
C ILE A 31 3.32 -18.79 -3.41
N CYS A 32 3.79 -17.56 -3.67
CA CYS A 32 4.29 -17.17 -4.99
C CYS A 32 5.43 -18.06 -5.48
N ASN A 33 6.39 -18.41 -4.61
CA ASN A 33 7.49 -19.29 -4.96
C ASN A 33 7.00 -20.70 -5.35
N LEU A 34 6.03 -21.25 -4.61
CA LEU A 34 5.43 -22.56 -4.92
C LEU A 34 4.72 -22.56 -6.28
N ILE A 35 4.01 -21.48 -6.62
CA ILE A 35 3.35 -21.32 -7.93
C ILE A 35 4.37 -21.43 -9.08
N LEU A 36 5.58 -20.93 -8.88
CA LEU A 36 6.64 -20.95 -9.90
C LEU A 36 7.35 -22.31 -10.04
N CYS A 37 7.22 -23.23 -9.08
CA CYS A 37 7.96 -24.49 -9.13
C CYS A 37 7.49 -25.45 -10.23
N SER A 38 6.17 -25.57 -10.46
CA SER A 38 5.62 -26.45 -11.51
C SER A 38 4.18 -26.12 -11.88
N LYS A 39 3.74 -26.52 -13.07
CA LYS A 39 2.34 -26.33 -13.52
C LYS A 39 1.32 -27.05 -12.62
N SER A 40 1.64 -28.27 -12.18
CA SER A 40 0.77 -29.05 -11.29
C SER A 40 0.63 -28.39 -9.93
N LEU A 41 1.73 -27.85 -9.39
CA LEU A 41 1.69 -27.13 -8.13
C LEU A 41 0.98 -25.79 -8.27
N CYS A 42 1.22 -25.05 -9.35
CA CYS A 42 0.47 -23.84 -9.68
C CYS A 42 -1.05 -24.08 -9.66
N ALA A 43 -1.53 -25.15 -10.30
CA ALA A 43 -2.96 -25.48 -10.33
C ALA A 43 -3.56 -25.75 -8.93
N LEU A 44 -2.78 -26.31 -8.00
CA LEU A 44 -3.20 -26.53 -6.61
C LEU A 44 -3.13 -25.25 -5.77
N VAL A 45 -2.05 -24.49 -5.92
CA VAL A 45 -1.68 -23.38 -5.03
C VAL A 45 -2.37 -22.07 -5.43
N ASP A 46 -2.47 -21.77 -6.73
CA ASP A 46 -3.02 -20.51 -7.27
C ASP A 46 -4.55 -20.51 -7.30
N SER A 47 -5.18 -20.85 -6.17
CA SER A 47 -6.63 -20.91 -6.02
C SER A 47 -7.18 -19.69 -5.25
N GLU A 48 -8.41 -19.28 -5.55
CA GLU A 48 -9.08 -18.19 -4.82
C GLU A 48 -9.21 -18.50 -3.32
N LYS A 49 -9.39 -19.78 -2.94
CA LYS A 49 -9.46 -20.20 -1.54
C LYS A 49 -8.12 -19.98 -0.83
N THR A 50 -7.01 -20.39 -1.45
CA THR A 50 -5.65 -20.15 -0.92
C THR A 50 -5.44 -18.66 -0.69
N TRP A 51 -5.75 -17.83 -1.69
CA TRP A 51 -5.51 -16.39 -1.60
C TRP A 51 -6.44 -15.67 -0.62
N LEU A 52 -7.68 -16.14 -0.44
CA LEU A 52 -8.56 -15.66 0.63
C LEU A 52 -7.92 -15.90 2.01
N VAL A 53 -7.43 -17.11 2.26
CA VAL A 53 -6.71 -17.44 3.50
C VAL A 53 -5.50 -16.51 3.67
N GLN A 54 -4.72 -16.29 2.61
CA GLN A 54 -3.59 -15.36 2.66
C GLN A 54 -4.01 -13.93 3.00
N CYS A 55 -5.14 -13.43 2.48
CA CYS A 55 -5.69 -12.13 2.85
C CYS A 55 -6.00 -12.05 4.36
N GLU A 56 -6.61 -13.09 4.92
CA GLU A 56 -6.90 -13.17 6.36
C GLU A 56 -5.63 -13.23 7.21
N GLU A 57 -4.58 -13.89 6.72
CA GLU A 57 -3.28 -13.98 7.42
C GLU A 57 -2.46 -12.69 7.37
N VAL A 58 -2.82 -11.71 6.53
CA VAL A 58 -2.18 -10.38 6.59
C VAL A 58 -2.52 -9.67 7.91
N LYS A 59 -3.66 -9.99 8.54
CA LYS A 59 -4.17 -9.43 9.81
C LYS A 59 -4.32 -7.91 9.82
N VAL A 60 -4.71 -7.33 8.68
CA VAL A 60 -4.95 -5.88 8.52
C VAL A 60 -6.42 -5.50 8.39
N LEU A 61 -7.27 -6.43 7.97
CA LEU A 61 -8.71 -6.24 7.82
C LEU A 61 -9.46 -7.47 8.36
N PRO A 62 -10.68 -7.32 8.89
CA PRO A 62 -11.52 -8.46 9.22
C PRO A 62 -12.05 -9.15 7.95
N LEU A 63 -12.39 -10.44 8.07
CA LEU A 63 -12.88 -11.26 6.95
C LEU A 63 -14.08 -10.64 6.21
N VAL A 64 -15.01 -10.02 6.94
CA VAL A 64 -16.18 -9.35 6.34
C VAL A 64 -15.77 -8.23 5.37
N GLU A 65 -14.76 -7.45 5.72
CA GLU A 65 -14.25 -6.38 4.86
C GLU A 65 -13.46 -6.94 3.68
N ILE A 66 -12.68 -8.01 3.89
CA ILE A 66 -11.96 -8.71 2.80
C ILE A 66 -12.95 -9.19 1.73
N ILE A 67 -14.08 -9.79 2.14
CA ILE A 67 -15.13 -10.25 1.23
C ILE A 67 -15.79 -9.07 0.50
N GLN A 68 -16.01 -7.94 1.19
CA GLN A 68 -16.55 -6.74 0.55
C GLN A 68 -15.59 -6.16 -0.50
N TRP A 69 -14.31 -6.02 -0.15
CA TRP A 69 -13.28 -5.49 -1.06
C TRP A 69 -13.11 -6.37 -2.29
N ARG A 70 -13.28 -7.69 -2.14
CA ARG A 70 -13.25 -8.64 -3.27
C ARG A 70 -14.19 -8.27 -4.41
N VAL A 71 -15.30 -7.58 -4.14
CA VAL A 71 -16.29 -7.19 -5.17
C VAL A 71 -15.72 -6.21 -6.20
N GLY A 72 -14.84 -5.30 -5.79
CA GLY A 72 -14.26 -4.29 -6.68
C GLY A 72 -12.91 -4.66 -7.28
N ILE A 73 -12.46 -5.91 -7.10
CA ILE A 73 -11.13 -6.35 -7.54
C ILE A 73 -11.19 -7.71 -8.24
N SER A 74 -10.21 -7.98 -9.10
CA SER A 74 -10.22 -9.16 -9.99
C SER A 74 -10.10 -10.49 -9.26
N SER A 75 -9.31 -10.57 -8.18
CA SER A 75 -9.02 -11.81 -7.46
C SER A 75 -8.55 -11.56 -6.03
N TYR A 76 -8.64 -12.58 -5.17
CA TYR A 76 -8.04 -12.50 -3.83
C TYR A 76 -6.52 -12.38 -3.88
N LYS A 77 -5.86 -12.91 -4.92
CA LYS A 77 -4.41 -12.76 -5.13
C LYS A 77 -4.01 -11.29 -5.26
N VAL A 78 -4.75 -10.56 -6.09
CA VAL A 78 -4.53 -9.15 -6.33
C VAL A 78 -4.84 -8.33 -5.07
N LEU A 79 -5.90 -8.68 -4.35
CA LEU A 79 -6.21 -8.09 -3.05
C LEU A 79 -5.09 -8.33 -2.03
N CYS A 80 -4.64 -9.57 -1.89
CA CYS A 80 -3.55 -9.95 -1.00
C CYS A 80 -2.28 -9.13 -1.28
N ARG A 81 -1.94 -8.94 -2.56
CA ARG A 81 -0.82 -8.07 -2.96
C ARG A 81 -0.99 -6.65 -2.42
N PHE A 82 -2.16 -6.05 -2.58
CA PHE A 82 -2.44 -4.70 -2.05
C PHE A 82 -2.36 -4.65 -0.52
N LEU A 83 -2.93 -5.64 0.17
CA LEU A 83 -2.87 -5.72 1.63
C LEU A 83 -1.43 -5.83 2.15
N VAL A 84 -0.59 -6.64 1.51
CA VAL A 84 0.81 -6.86 1.92
C VAL A 84 1.70 -5.67 1.58
N GLN A 85 1.54 -5.10 0.38
CA GLN A 85 2.45 -4.08 -0.13
C GLN A 85 2.08 -2.65 0.30
N VAL A 86 0.80 -2.38 0.53
CA VAL A 86 0.29 -1.03 0.80
C VAL A 86 -0.33 -0.94 2.18
N VAL A 87 -1.35 -1.75 2.48
CA VAL A 87 -2.13 -1.60 3.72
C VAL A 87 -1.27 -1.91 4.96
N LYS A 88 -0.67 -3.11 5.03
CA LYS A 88 0.11 -3.57 6.18
C LYS A 88 1.25 -2.63 6.57
N PRO A 89 2.08 -2.12 5.65
CA PRO A 89 3.16 -1.22 6.03
C PRO A 89 2.72 0.21 6.32
N LEU A 90 1.52 0.64 5.91
CA LEU A 90 1.06 2.02 6.06
C LEU A 90 0.03 2.24 7.18
N VAL A 91 -0.83 1.28 7.49
CA VAL A 91 -1.86 1.49 8.52
C VAL A 91 -1.20 1.72 9.88
N GLY A 92 -1.57 2.82 10.54
CA GLY A 92 -0.98 3.21 11.82
C GLY A 92 -0.82 4.72 11.97
N ILE A 93 0.05 5.11 12.91
CA ILE A 93 0.30 6.50 13.25
C ILE A 93 1.67 6.92 12.73
N TRP A 94 1.70 8.06 12.04
CA TRP A 94 2.87 8.62 11.40
C TRP A 94 3.11 10.05 11.81
N VAL A 95 4.36 10.48 11.69
CA VAL A 95 4.80 11.86 11.82
C VAL A 95 5.10 12.41 10.42
N HIS A 96 4.46 13.52 10.06
CA HIS A 96 4.77 14.22 8.82
C HIS A 96 5.99 15.11 9.02
N GLN A 97 7.04 14.95 8.21
CA GLN A 97 8.18 15.87 8.21
C GLN A 97 7.75 17.19 7.56
N ASN A 98 7.83 18.27 8.35
CA ASN A 98 7.56 19.68 8.00
C ASN A 98 6.12 20.19 8.26
N PRO A 99 5.70 20.36 9.53
CA PRO A 99 4.36 20.84 9.88
C PRO A 99 4.38 22.30 10.34
N GLU A 100 3.52 23.12 9.75
CA GLU A 100 3.17 24.43 10.33
C GLU A 100 2.12 24.28 11.46
N LEU A 101 1.27 23.23 11.41
CA LEU A 101 0.30 22.84 12.43
C LEU A 101 0.00 21.32 12.36
N GLY A 102 0.26 20.59 13.45
CA GLY A 102 -0.13 19.18 13.60
C GLY A 102 0.77 18.20 12.84
N ASN A 103 1.53 17.39 13.57
CA ASN A 103 2.55 16.53 12.99
C ASN A 103 2.05 15.09 12.81
N VAL A 104 0.89 14.76 13.37
CA VAL A 104 0.40 13.39 13.47
C VAL A 104 -0.56 13.10 12.32
N VAL A 105 -0.23 12.08 11.53
CA VAL A 105 -1.06 11.53 10.47
C VAL A 105 -1.49 10.13 10.88
N TYR A 106 -2.79 9.91 10.99
CA TYR A 106 -3.36 8.59 11.17
C TYR A 106 -3.72 8.02 9.81
N VAL A 107 -3.19 6.84 9.51
CA VAL A 107 -3.42 6.14 8.25
C VAL A 107 -4.31 4.95 8.51
N MET A 108 -5.43 4.88 7.80
CA MET A 108 -6.47 3.88 7.99
C MET A 108 -6.91 3.28 6.65
N PRO A 109 -7.40 2.03 6.65
CA PRO A 109 -8.00 1.45 5.46
C PRO A 109 -9.33 2.15 5.12
N GLY A 110 -9.52 2.45 3.84
CA GLY A 110 -10.80 2.80 3.21
C GLY A 110 -11.19 1.71 2.21
N PHE A 111 -12.43 1.67 1.71
CA PHE A 111 -12.84 0.63 0.77
C PHE A 111 -11.95 0.62 -0.49
N LEU A 112 -11.17 -0.46 -0.67
CA LEU A 112 -10.14 -0.56 -1.72
C LEU A 112 -9.16 0.61 -1.73
N SER A 113 -8.91 1.23 -0.58
CA SER A 113 -7.98 2.34 -0.44
C SER A 113 -7.28 2.39 0.92
N VAL A 114 -6.25 3.24 1.02
CA VAL A 114 -5.59 3.61 2.27
C VAL A 114 -5.56 5.13 2.34
N VAL A 115 -6.14 5.69 3.40
CA VAL A 115 -6.29 7.13 3.57
C VAL A 115 -5.45 7.60 4.74
N GLY A 116 -4.59 8.60 4.51
CA GLY A 116 -3.86 9.30 5.54
C GLY A 116 -4.56 10.60 5.93
N CYS A 117 -4.93 10.72 7.20
CA CYS A 117 -5.60 11.89 7.75
C CYS A 117 -4.72 12.57 8.81
N ARG A 118 -4.47 13.87 8.68
CA ARG A 118 -3.83 14.66 9.75
C ARG A 118 -4.86 15.03 10.81
N ILE A 119 -4.44 14.97 12.07
CA ILE A 119 -5.21 15.49 13.20
C ILE A 119 -4.86 16.97 13.36
N ILE A 120 -5.87 17.83 13.37
CA ILE A 120 -5.71 19.28 13.48
C ILE A 120 -5.70 19.65 14.97
N SER A 121 -4.67 20.36 15.42
CA SER A 121 -4.61 20.86 16.79
C SER A 121 -5.75 21.84 17.05
N GLN A 122 -6.47 21.65 18.16
CA GLN A 122 -7.61 22.48 18.56
C GLN A 122 -7.40 23.00 19.97
N ALA A 123 -7.79 24.25 20.22
CA ALA A 123 -7.82 24.79 21.57
C ALA A 123 -8.87 24.03 22.39
N VAL A 124 -8.44 23.40 23.47
CA VAL A 124 -9.29 22.54 24.31
C VAL A 124 -9.89 23.40 25.43
N GLY A 125 -11.20 23.61 25.40
CA GLY A 125 -11.95 24.25 26.49
C GLY A 125 -12.48 23.23 27.52
N PRO A 126 -13.00 23.67 28.69
CA PRO A 126 -13.52 22.78 29.74
C PRO A 126 -14.59 21.79 29.27
N SER A 127 -15.38 22.15 28.26
CA SER A 127 -16.48 21.34 27.71
C SER A 127 -16.07 20.45 26.52
N TRP A 128 -14.79 20.45 26.12
CA TRP A 128 -14.31 19.72 24.94
C TRP A 128 -14.64 18.22 24.99
N ILE A 129 -14.56 17.59 26.16
CA ILE A 129 -14.80 16.15 26.30
C ILE A 129 -16.27 15.78 26.01
N GLN A 130 -17.21 16.73 26.15
CA GLN A 130 -18.64 16.49 25.94
C GLN A 130 -19.13 16.92 24.55
N GLU A 131 -18.45 17.85 23.87
CA GLU A 131 -18.94 18.49 22.63
C GLU A 131 -17.92 18.51 21.47
N GLY A 132 -16.66 18.15 21.74
CA GLY A 132 -15.55 18.30 20.79
C GLY A 132 -15.42 17.13 19.82
N GLN A 133 -15.72 17.36 18.53
CA GLN A 133 -15.29 16.47 17.46
C GLN A 133 -13.82 16.75 17.11
N VAL A 134 -13.02 15.68 17.04
CA VAL A 134 -11.64 15.76 16.55
C VAL A 134 -11.68 16.23 15.10
N MET A 135 -11.08 17.39 14.84
CA MET A 135 -10.95 17.90 13.48
C MET A 135 -9.80 17.19 12.78
N TRP A 136 -10.08 16.71 11.58
CA TRP A 136 -9.12 16.02 10.73
C TRP A 136 -9.22 16.51 9.30
N SER A 137 -8.16 16.28 8.53
CA SER A 137 -8.12 16.59 7.10
C SER A 137 -7.37 15.47 6.39
N PRO A 138 -7.85 15.01 5.22
CA PRO A 138 -7.09 14.08 4.40
C PRO A 138 -5.78 14.75 3.94
N VAL A 139 -4.74 13.93 3.82
CA VAL A 139 -3.39 14.31 3.36
C VAL A 139 -3.07 13.55 2.07
N PHE A 140 -3.35 12.25 2.06
CA PHE A 140 -3.18 11.41 0.88
C PHE A 140 -4.19 10.26 0.87
N GLU A 141 -4.40 9.69 -0.31
CA GLU A 141 -5.14 8.45 -0.51
C GLU A 141 -4.45 7.57 -1.54
N ILE A 142 -4.36 6.26 -1.26
CA ILE A 142 -3.86 5.25 -2.19
C ILE A 142 -5.02 4.34 -2.56
N ILE A 143 -5.41 4.34 -3.84
CA ILE A 143 -6.54 3.58 -4.35
C ILE A 143 -6.02 2.32 -5.06
N CYS A 144 -6.64 1.18 -4.78
CA CYS A 144 -6.40 -0.07 -5.49
C CYS A 144 -7.30 -0.18 -6.72
N GLY A 145 -6.69 -0.31 -7.90
CA GLY A 145 -7.38 -0.64 -9.14
C GLY A 145 -7.84 -2.09 -9.18
N PHE A 146 -8.72 -2.39 -10.14
CA PHE A 146 -9.29 -3.73 -10.35
C PHE A 146 -8.23 -4.83 -10.59
N ASP A 147 -7.16 -4.48 -11.30
CA ASP A 147 -5.99 -5.33 -11.61
C ASP A 147 -4.88 -5.25 -10.53
N GLY A 148 -5.14 -4.47 -9.48
CA GLY A 148 -4.21 -4.16 -8.39
C GLY A 148 -3.11 -3.19 -8.77
N SER A 149 -3.27 -2.44 -9.86
CA SER A 149 -2.57 -1.16 -10.01
C SER A 149 -2.91 -0.25 -8.82
N THR A 150 -2.04 0.71 -8.52
CA THR A 150 -2.24 1.64 -7.41
C THR A 150 -2.20 3.08 -7.90
N GLY A 151 -3.22 3.86 -7.58
CA GLY A 151 -3.21 5.31 -7.77
C GLY A 151 -2.90 5.99 -6.45
N PHE A 152 -1.92 6.89 -6.42
CA PHE A 152 -1.58 7.67 -5.23
C PHE A 152 -1.95 9.14 -5.44
N PHE A 153 -2.69 9.70 -4.49
CA PHE A 153 -3.19 11.07 -4.55
C PHE A 153 -2.82 11.84 -3.30
N LEU A 154 -2.36 13.08 -3.46
CA LEU A 154 -2.20 14.06 -2.39
C LEU A 154 -3.38 15.01 -2.38
N HIS A 155 -3.93 15.24 -1.20
CA HIS A 155 -4.98 16.24 -0.98
C HIS A 155 -4.30 17.59 -0.71
N GLY A 156 -4.67 18.59 -1.49
CA GLY A 156 -4.25 19.98 -1.31
C GLY A 156 -5.44 20.93 -1.27
N ARG A 157 -5.13 22.20 -1.09
CA ARG A 157 -6.09 23.30 -1.28
C ARG A 157 -5.46 24.32 -2.22
N ASP A 158 -6.17 24.68 -3.27
CA ASP A 158 -5.81 25.81 -4.12
C ASP A 158 -6.79 26.98 -3.92
N LYS A 159 -6.67 28.01 -4.76
CA LYS A 159 -7.52 29.20 -4.69
C LYS A 159 -8.99 28.91 -5.03
N GLU A 160 -9.28 27.78 -5.68
CA GLU A 160 -10.62 27.39 -6.13
C GLU A 160 -11.26 26.33 -5.22
N GLY A 161 -10.48 25.67 -4.36
CA GLY A 161 -10.99 24.79 -3.32
C GLY A 161 -10.08 23.61 -3.02
N SER A 162 -10.69 22.47 -2.67
CA SER A 162 -9.95 21.22 -2.42
C SER A 162 -9.51 20.61 -3.75
N CYS A 163 -8.23 20.25 -3.86
CA CYS A 163 -7.64 19.70 -5.07
C CYS A 163 -6.94 18.34 -4.80
N LEU A 164 -6.89 17.50 -5.83
CA LEU A 164 -6.22 16.20 -5.82
C LEU A 164 -5.05 16.21 -6.80
N TYR A 165 -3.86 15.87 -6.32
CA TYR A 165 -2.66 15.77 -7.14
C TYR A 165 -2.17 14.33 -7.21
N PRO A 166 -1.84 13.78 -8.39
CA PRO A 166 -1.12 12.52 -8.46
C PRO A 166 0.22 12.68 -7.73
N GLY A 167 0.63 11.66 -7.00
CA GLY A 167 1.88 11.68 -6.23
C GLY A 167 2.50 10.31 -6.10
N PHE A 168 3.51 10.22 -5.24
CA PHE A 168 4.16 8.96 -4.89
C PHE A 168 4.66 9.01 -3.44
N VAL A 169 4.76 7.83 -2.80
CA VAL A 169 5.42 7.67 -1.50
C VAL A 169 6.86 7.24 -1.73
N LEU A 170 7.82 8.09 -1.37
CA LEU A 170 9.24 7.74 -1.45
C LEU A 170 9.66 6.92 -0.24
N GLY A 171 9.44 5.61 -0.33
CA GLY A 171 9.93 4.65 0.65
C GLY A 171 9.17 4.71 1.98
N ILE A 172 8.65 3.56 2.40
CA ILE A 172 8.15 3.38 3.76
C ILE A 172 9.31 2.81 4.56
N GLU A 173 10.10 3.68 5.19
CA GLU A 173 11.21 3.25 6.03
C GLU A 173 10.64 2.70 7.34
N LYS A 174 10.57 1.37 7.45
CA LYS A 174 9.95 0.64 8.58
C LYS A 174 10.59 0.93 9.95
N THR A 175 11.73 1.60 9.98
CA THR A 175 12.47 1.98 11.20
C THR A 175 12.17 3.41 11.66
N CYS A 176 11.48 4.22 10.86
CA CYS A 176 11.06 5.55 11.24
C CYS A 176 9.55 5.73 11.03
N ASN A 177 8.85 6.30 12.02
CA ASN A 177 7.43 6.63 11.90
C ASN A 177 7.27 7.94 11.10
N VAL A 178 7.97 8.09 9.97
CA VAL A 178 7.99 9.30 9.16
C VAL A 178 7.48 9.01 7.77
N LEU A 179 6.52 9.82 7.30
CA LEU A 179 6.07 9.80 5.91
C LEU A 179 6.71 10.96 5.13
N LEU A 180 7.35 10.62 4.02
CA LEU A 180 7.83 11.57 3.01
C LEU A 180 6.90 11.51 1.79
N LEU A 181 6.21 12.62 1.53
CA LEU A 181 5.21 12.74 0.48
C LEU A 181 5.68 13.70 -0.60
N GLU A 182 5.65 13.29 -1.86
CA GLU A 182 6.02 14.13 -3.00
C GLU A 182 4.94 14.10 -4.09
N VAL A 183 4.70 15.27 -4.70
CA VAL A 183 3.79 15.44 -5.84
C VAL A 183 4.49 14.95 -7.11
N GLU A 184 3.76 14.27 -7.99
CA GLU A 184 4.29 13.89 -9.30
C GLU A 184 4.51 15.14 -10.17
N PRO A 185 5.73 15.41 -10.65
CA PRO A 185 5.96 16.55 -11.53
C PRO A 185 5.20 16.30 -12.84
N ARG A 186 4.23 17.16 -13.15
CA ARG A 186 3.56 17.13 -14.45
C ARG A 186 4.62 17.22 -15.55
N ARG A 187 4.71 16.21 -16.40
CA ARG A 187 5.45 16.31 -17.66
C ARG A 187 4.68 17.30 -18.52
N GLU A 188 5.21 18.52 -18.66
CA GLU A 188 4.82 19.34 -19.80
C GLU A 188 5.20 18.56 -21.06
N ASN A 189 4.21 18.30 -21.93
CA ASN A 189 4.40 17.55 -23.16
C ASN A 189 5.37 18.32 -24.10
N SER A 190 6.67 18.11 -23.96
CA SER A 190 7.59 18.26 -25.08
C SER A 190 7.72 16.89 -25.74
N PHE A 191 7.08 16.74 -26.90
CA PHE A 191 7.35 15.64 -27.82
C PHE A 191 8.86 15.55 -28.12
N CYS A 192 9.32 14.31 -28.36
CA CYS A 192 10.67 13.91 -28.82
C CYS A 192 11.76 13.84 -27.75
N ASP A 193 11.98 12.65 -27.19
CA ASP A 193 13.02 11.71 -27.64
C ASP A 193 13.17 10.58 -26.60
N ASP A 194 12.65 9.42 -26.96
CA ASP A 194 12.97 8.18 -26.27
C ASP A 194 14.43 7.80 -26.56
N ILE A 195 15.08 7.17 -25.57
CA ILE A 195 16.46 6.65 -25.56
C ILE A 195 17.50 7.63 -24.99
N GLU A 196 17.42 7.97 -23.69
CA GLU A 196 18.62 8.26 -22.86
C GLU A 196 18.42 8.22 -21.32
N ILE A 197 17.32 7.63 -20.84
CA ILE A 197 16.88 7.79 -19.44
C ILE A 197 17.73 6.98 -18.43
N GLU A 198 18.35 5.87 -18.82
CA GLU A 198 19.06 5.00 -17.87
C GLU A 198 20.45 5.53 -17.44
N LYS A 199 21.15 6.29 -18.28
CA LYS A 199 22.50 6.79 -17.93
C LYS A 199 22.48 8.10 -17.13
N THR A 200 21.36 8.81 -17.13
CA THR A 200 21.25 10.13 -16.49
C THR A 200 20.85 10.05 -15.01
N TYR A 201 20.17 8.97 -14.60
CA TYR A 201 19.77 8.77 -13.21
C TYR A 201 20.98 8.57 -12.29
N SER A 202 21.94 7.73 -12.67
CA SER A 202 23.13 7.46 -11.86
C SER A 202 24.08 8.67 -11.73
N ARG A 203 24.11 9.57 -12.72
CA ARG A 203 24.92 10.81 -12.63
C ARG A 203 24.26 11.92 -11.81
N LYS A 204 22.93 11.95 -11.68
CA LYS A 204 22.23 13.00 -10.91
C LYS A 204 22.25 12.74 -9.40
N VAL A 205 22.34 11.49 -8.95
CA VAL A 205 22.45 11.15 -7.52
C VAL A 205 23.74 11.70 -6.89
N TYR A 206 24.85 11.72 -7.64
CA TYR A 206 26.12 12.27 -7.13
C TYR A 206 26.26 13.81 -7.26
N LYS A 207 25.40 14.48 -8.04
CA LYS A 207 25.52 15.94 -8.28
C LYS A 207 24.52 16.81 -7.53
N ARG A 208 23.52 16.23 -6.84
CA ARG A 208 22.47 16.97 -6.11
C ARG A 208 22.83 17.39 -4.68
N GLN A 209 24.11 17.45 -4.33
CA GLN A 209 24.55 18.15 -3.11
C GLN A 209 24.75 19.67 -3.30
N GLY A 210 24.41 20.22 -4.47
CA GLY A 210 24.54 21.67 -4.73
C GLY A 210 23.37 22.24 -5.51
N LYS A 211 22.63 23.16 -4.84
CA LYS A 211 21.69 24.15 -5.40
C LYS A 211 20.38 23.63 -6.02
N ASN A 212 19.32 23.61 -5.21
CA ASN A 212 17.94 23.71 -5.69
C ASN A 212 17.51 25.18 -5.80
N LYS A 213 17.39 25.70 -7.02
CA LYS A 213 16.55 26.87 -7.35
C LYS A 213 15.55 26.39 -8.40
N GLY A 214 14.30 26.18 -8.01
CA GLY A 214 13.23 25.84 -8.96
C GLY A 214 12.14 24.89 -8.44
N ALA A 215 12.30 24.25 -7.28
CA ALA A 215 11.20 23.50 -6.65
C ALA A 215 10.33 24.48 -5.85
N VAL A 216 9.03 24.56 -6.18
CA VAL A 216 8.04 25.21 -5.32
C VAL A 216 7.80 24.28 -4.14
N PRO A 217 8.16 24.67 -2.90
CA PRO A 217 7.97 23.80 -1.76
C PRO A 217 6.48 23.54 -1.48
N PHE A 218 6.15 22.34 -1.01
CA PHE A 218 4.77 21.90 -0.69
C PHE A 218 3.99 22.88 0.20
N TRP A 219 4.67 23.59 1.11
CA TRP A 219 4.06 24.61 1.98
C TRP A 219 3.53 25.85 1.25
N LYS A 220 3.84 26.04 -0.04
CA LYS A 220 3.25 27.11 -0.86
C LYS A 220 1.91 26.72 -1.53
N LEU A 221 1.43 25.49 -1.31
CA LEU A 221 0.13 24.98 -1.78
C LEU A 221 -0.92 24.90 -0.66
N ALA A 222 -0.76 25.71 0.40
CA ALA A 222 -1.66 25.80 1.55
C ALA A 222 -2.48 27.08 1.53
#